data_AF-A0A6M1ZKH8-F1
#
_entry.id   AF-A0A6M1ZKH8-F1
#
_cell.length_a   1.000
_cell.length_b   1.000
_cell.length_c   1.000
_cell.angle_alpha   90.00
_cell.angle_beta   90.00
_cell.angle_gamma   90.00
#
_symmetry.space_group_name_H-M   'P 1'
#
loop_
_entity.id
_entity.type
_entity.pdbx_description
1 polymer ?
#
loop_
_entity_poly.entity_id
_entity_poly.type
_entity_poly.pdbx_seq_one_letter_code
_entity_poly.pdbx_strand_id
1 'polypeptide(L)'
;MRVKKHLTCRYARLWFLFSLILCGCSQSQHTSNTKKAAPPQIFRTCLCSEPFSLHPAYGYDAKSQILIRALFEGLTRIGADGDV
;
A
#
# COMPACT_ATOMS: atom_id res chain seq x y z
N MET A 1 33.15 28.27 -39.29
CA MET A 1 32.62 27.54 -38.11
C MET A 1 31.09 27.45 -38.08
N ARG A 2 30.40 27.08 -39.18
CA ARG A 2 28.92 27.15 -39.27
C ARG A 2 28.20 25.77 -39.30
N VAL A 3 28.96 24.67 -39.34
CA VAL A 3 28.42 23.30 -39.45
C VAL A 3 28.14 22.66 -38.08
N LYS A 4 28.90 23.06 -37.04
CA LYS A 4 28.80 22.48 -35.68
C LYS A 4 27.43 22.68 -35.02
N LYS A 5 26.73 23.79 -35.33
CA LYS A 5 25.41 24.14 -34.75
C LYS A 5 24.26 23.27 -35.29
N HIS A 6 24.34 22.86 -36.55
CA HIS A 6 23.34 21.97 -37.14
C HIS A 6 23.50 20.53 -36.65
N LEU A 7 24.75 20.11 -36.42
CA LEU A 7 25.08 18.77 -35.94
C LEU A 7 24.62 18.56 -34.49
N THR A 8 24.88 19.53 -33.60
CA THR A 8 24.41 19.47 -32.19
C THR A 8 22.88 19.49 -32.07
N CYS A 9 22.18 20.22 -32.95
CA CYS A 9 20.72 20.25 -32.97
C CYS A 9 20.11 18.93 -33.46
N ARG A 10 20.76 18.23 -34.41
CA ARG A 10 20.35 16.89 -34.86
C ARG A 10 20.53 15.84 -33.77
N TYR A 11 21.62 15.90 -33.02
CA TYR A 11 21.81 15.01 -31.86
C TYR A 11 20.80 15.29 -30.76
N ALA A 12 20.50 16.56 -30.44
CA ALA A 12 19.51 16.91 -29.42
C ALA A 12 18.10 16.37 -29.74
N ARG A 13 17.67 16.42 -31.01
CA ARG A 13 16.39 15.81 -31.45
C ARG A 13 16.40 14.30 -31.36
N LEU A 14 17.53 13.66 -31.69
CA LEU A 14 17.68 12.20 -31.60
C LEU A 14 17.59 11.71 -30.15
N TRP A 15 18.22 12.43 -29.21
CA TRP A 15 18.14 12.15 -27.76
C TRP A 15 16.72 12.32 -27.22
N PHE A 16 16.00 13.36 -27.65
CA PHE A 16 14.60 13.58 -27.24
C PHE A 16 13.68 12.46 -27.73
N LEU A 17 13.82 12.03 -28.99
CA LEU A 17 13.05 10.90 -29.53
C LEU A 17 13.37 9.58 -28.83
N PHE A 18 14.63 9.35 -28.44
CA PHE A 18 15.04 8.17 -27.70
C PHE A 18 14.40 8.11 -26.29
N SER A 19 14.30 9.26 -25.59
CA SER A 19 13.61 9.32 -24.29
C SER A 19 12.10 9.03 -24.38
N LEU A 20 11.44 9.38 -25.49
CA LEU A 20 10.02 9.11 -25.71
C LEU A 20 9.74 7.62 -25.91
N ILE A 21 10.65 6.88 -26.56
CA ILE A 21 10.50 5.44 -26.78
C ILE A 21 10.68 4.67 -25.46
N LEU A 22 11.64 5.08 -24.62
CA LEU A 22 11.85 4.48 -23.29
C LEU A 22 10.71 4.79 -22.30
N CYS A 23 10.04 5.94 -22.43
CA CYS A 23 8.90 6.30 -21.60
C CYS A 23 7.57 5.65 -22.06
N GLY A 24 7.55 5.03 -23.25
CA GLY A 24 6.36 4.43 -23.86
C GLY A 24 6.06 2.98 -23.43
N CYS A 25 6.95 2.31 -22.71
CA CYS A 25 6.74 0.95 -22.21
C CYS A 25 6.02 0.91 -20.85
N SER A 26 5.02 1.77 -20.64
CA SER A 26 4.00 1.51 -19.64
C SER A 26 2.99 0.55 -20.26
N GLN A 27 3.19 -0.75 -20.03
CA GLN A 27 2.18 -1.76 -20.31
C GLN A 27 0.86 -1.29 -19.68
N SER A 28 -0.09 -0.83 -20.50
CA SER A 28 -1.47 -0.70 -20.06
C SER A 28 -1.90 -2.10 -19.65
N GLN A 29 -1.93 -2.35 -18.34
CA GLN A 29 -2.61 -3.51 -17.81
C GLN A 29 -4.07 -3.33 -18.20
N HIS A 30 -4.42 -3.91 -19.34
CA HIS A 30 -5.79 -4.26 -19.67
C HIS A 30 -6.19 -5.30 -18.63
N THR A 31 -6.51 -4.86 -17.41
CA THR A 31 -7.14 -5.67 -16.39
C THR A 31 -8.51 -6.01 -16.93
N SER A 32 -8.58 -7.13 -17.65
CA SER A 32 -9.80 -7.92 -17.73
C SER A 32 -10.34 -8.01 -16.31
N ASN A 33 -11.56 -7.53 -16.13
CA ASN A 33 -12.23 -7.42 -14.83
C ASN A 33 -12.69 -8.82 -14.36
N THR A 34 -11.86 -9.85 -14.55
CA THR A 34 -11.96 -11.13 -13.89
C THR A 34 -11.08 -11.05 -12.65
N LYS A 35 -11.52 -10.27 -11.66
CA LYS A 35 -10.98 -10.37 -10.30
C LYS A 35 -11.20 -11.82 -9.84
N LYS A 36 -10.22 -12.68 -10.08
CA LYS A 36 -10.06 -13.95 -9.37
C LYS A 36 -10.19 -13.56 -7.90
N ALA A 37 -11.21 -14.07 -7.21
CA ALA A 37 -11.42 -13.79 -5.80
C ALA A 37 -10.07 -14.00 -5.10
N ALA A 38 -9.54 -12.95 -4.49
CA ALA A 38 -8.30 -13.04 -3.76
C ALA A 38 -8.43 -14.18 -2.73
N PRO A 39 -7.36 -14.96 -2.50
CA PRO A 39 -7.40 -15.99 -1.47
C PRO A 39 -7.85 -15.39 -0.13
N PRO A 40 -8.52 -16.17 0.74
CA PRO A 40 -9.02 -15.65 2.01
C PRO A 40 -7.86 -15.11 2.85
N GLN A 41 -7.99 -13.86 3.29
CA GLN A 41 -7.03 -13.24 4.21
C GLN A 41 -7.30 -13.77 5.62
N ILE A 42 -6.58 -14.81 6.02
CA ILE A 42 -6.71 -15.45 7.33
C ILE A 42 -5.54 -15.01 8.21
N PHE A 43 -5.84 -14.41 9.36
CA PHE A 43 -4.87 -14.08 10.38
C PHE A 43 -5.02 -15.03 11.57
N ARG A 44 -3.93 -15.71 11.96
CA ARG A 44 -3.88 -16.62 13.11
C ARG A 44 -2.74 -16.19 14.03
N THR A 45 -3.03 -16.03 15.31
CA THR A 45 -2.03 -15.66 16.32
C THR A 45 -2.19 -16.48 17.59
N CYS A 46 -1.10 -16.65 18.33
CA CYS A 46 -1.12 -17.24 19.65
C CYS A 46 -1.10 -16.14 20.71
N LEU A 47 -1.98 -16.25 21.70
CA LEU A 47 -1.93 -15.42 22.90
C LEU A 47 -1.01 -16.07 23.93
N CYS A 48 -0.32 -15.27 24.74
CA CYS A 48 0.55 -15.80 25.81
C CYS A 48 -0.24 -16.51 26.92
N SER A 49 -1.51 -16.15 27.11
CA SER A 49 -2.47 -16.87 27.97
C SER A 49 -3.89 -16.50 27.57
N GLU A 50 -4.86 -17.17 28.19
CA GLU A 50 -6.27 -16.80 28.14
C GLU A 50 -6.48 -15.34 28.62
N PRO A 51 -7.30 -14.53 27.92
CA PRO A 51 -7.72 -13.21 28.39
C PRO A 51 -8.62 -13.33 29.64
N PHE A 52 -8.56 -12.34 30.53
CA PHE A 52 -9.34 -12.35 31.77
C PHE A 52 -10.85 -12.21 31.51
N SER A 53 -11.23 -11.28 30.63
CA SER A 53 -12.62 -11.03 30.25
C SER A 53 -12.70 -10.29 28.91
N LEU A 54 -13.70 -10.61 28.09
CA LEU A 54 -13.99 -9.86 26.85
C LEU A 54 -14.99 -8.71 27.08
N HIS A 55 -15.46 -8.52 28.31
CA HIS A 55 -16.35 -7.42 28.63
C HIS A 55 -15.56 -6.10 28.72
N PRO A 56 -15.90 -5.06 27.94
CA PRO A 56 -15.13 -3.82 27.88
C PRO A 56 -14.91 -3.13 29.24
N ALA A 57 -15.88 -3.27 30.16
CA ALA A 57 -15.78 -2.68 31.50
C ALA A 57 -14.86 -3.44 32.47
N TYR A 58 -14.43 -4.67 32.16
CA TYR A 58 -13.65 -5.51 33.08
C TYR A 58 -12.31 -5.99 32.49
N GLY A 59 -12.16 -5.96 31.17
CA GLY A 59 -10.96 -6.41 30.46
C GLY A 59 -9.85 -5.36 30.40
N TYR A 60 -9.24 -5.04 31.55
CA TYR A 60 -8.16 -4.05 31.63
C TYR A 60 -6.78 -4.59 31.24
N ASP A 61 -6.59 -5.91 31.15
CA ASP A 61 -5.32 -6.51 30.78
C ASP A 61 -5.02 -6.36 29.28
N ALA A 62 -3.73 -6.42 28.92
CA ALA A 62 -3.32 -6.20 27.53
C ALA A 62 -3.92 -7.24 26.56
N LYS A 63 -4.14 -8.48 27.00
CA LYS A 63 -4.61 -9.58 26.15
C LYS A 63 -6.09 -9.42 25.82
N SER A 64 -6.92 -9.12 26.82
CA SER A 64 -8.32 -8.74 26.62
C SER A 64 -8.44 -7.50 25.76
N GLN A 65 -7.62 -6.47 25.99
CA GLN A 65 -7.72 -5.23 25.22
C GLN A 65 -7.42 -5.42 23.72
N ILE A 66 -6.53 -6.35 23.34
CA ILE A 66 -6.28 -6.66 21.92
C ILE A 66 -7.57 -7.17 21.24
N LEU A 67 -8.30 -8.07 21.90
CA LEU A 67 -9.54 -8.62 21.38
C LEU A 67 -10.68 -7.61 21.46
N ILE A 68 -10.79 -6.87 22.56
CA ILE A 68 -11.83 -5.84 22.75
C ILE A 68 -11.71 -4.77 21.66
N ARG A 69 -10.51 -4.30 21.32
CA ARG A 69 -10.29 -3.34 20.21
C ARG A 69 -10.61 -3.90 18.83
N ALA A 70 -10.58 -5.22 18.66
CA ALA A 70 -10.94 -5.88 17.41
C ALA A 70 -12.45 -6.12 17.29
N LEU A 71 -13.15 -6.28 18.42
CA LEU A 71 -14.58 -6.60 18.49
C LEU A 71 -15.48 -5.37 18.66
N PHE A 72 -14.99 -4.34 19.37
CA PHE A 72 -15.74 -3.14 19.71
C PHE A 72 -15.00 -1.88 19.25
N GLU A 73 -15.77 -0.85 18.91
CA GLU A 73 -15.24 0.49 18.62
C GLU A 73 -15.80 1.53 19.61
N GLY A 74 -15.00 2.54 19.90
CA GLY A 74 -15.38 3.71 20.71
C GLY A 74 -15.70 4.92 19.83
N LEU A 75 -15.80 6.10 20.46
CA LEU A 75 -16.02 7.36 19.74
C LEU A 75 -14.85 7.74 18.83
N THR A 76 -13.64 7.37 19.22
CA THR A 76 -12.41 7.54 18.43
C THR A 76 -11.60 6.25 18.47
N ARG A 77 -10.70 6.07 17.49
CA ARG A 77 -9.86 4.88 17.37
C ARG A 77 -8.46 5.30 16.94
N ILE A 78 -7.46 4.69 17.56
CA ILE A 78 -6.07 4.92 17.19
C ILE A 78 -5.79 4.24 15.84
N GLY A 79 -5.37 5.03 14.86
CA GLY A 79 -4.93 4.59 13.54
C GLY A 79 -3.59 3.84 13.57
N ALA A 80 -3.18 3.29 12.42
CA ALA A 80 -1.93 2.53 12.32
C ALA A 80 -0.69 3.35 12.71
N ASP A 81 -0.75 4.66 12.49
CA ASP A 81 0.34 5.60 12.74
C ASP A 81 0.29 6.22 14.15
N GLY A 82 -0.71 5.84 14.97
CA GLY A 82 -0.88 6.37 16.33
C GLY A 82 -1.77 7.62 16.42
N ASP A 83 -2.29 8.12 15.31
CA ASP A 83 -3.25 9.23 15.28
C ASP A 83 -4.62 8.81 15.82
N VAL A 84 -5.37 9.77 16.40
CA VAL A 84 -6.70 9.57 16.98
C VAL A 84 -7.81 10.06 16.06
#